data_AF-F5XKZ2-F1
#
_entry.id   AF-F5XKZ2-F1
#
_cell.length_a   1.000
_cell.length_b   1.000
_cell.length_c   1.000
_cell.angle_alpha   90.00
_cell.angle_beta   90.00
_cell.angle_gamma   90.00
#
_symmetry.space_group_name_H-M   'P 1'
#
loop_
_entity.id
_entity.type
_entity.pdbx_description
1 polymer ?
#
loop_
_entity_poly.entity_id
_entity_poly.type
_entity_poly.pdbx_seq_one_letter_code
_entity_poly.pdbx_strand_id
1 'polypeptide(L)'
;MWQRFYPKETPRGGGFLRENADALNDRTIESFQVLQKMVSEGLAANPAQGGGNELVALFSTGAVGMTPAGGFWVQGLSEAGVANDEYDVTYFPKMRGQRHQFGAGGYAIMETSQRKEDAWQWLKYCVSVEGMSIAHSKPDSSIPRRSLNDKVYGGDLGPKHWQVFYDTLEKFPDTGPFPAPPQQAAVESALIKNVVPAITNGPDGVRPALETMQRDLELALRRQ
;
A
#
# COMPACT_ATOMS: atom_id res chain seq x y z
N MET A 1 0.64 7.86 -21.34
CA MET A 1 -0.14 6.65 -21.00
C MET A 1 -1.54 7.02 -20.46
N TRP A 2 -1.65 7.81 -19.39
CA TRP A 2 -2.94 8.16 -18.77
C TRP A 2 -3.89 9.00 -19.64
N GLN A 3 -3.38 10.01 -20.35
CA GLN A 3 -4.16 10.79 -21.33
C GLN A 3 -4.73 9.94 -22.48
N ARG A 4 -4.14 8.76 -22.73
CA ARG A 4 -4.62 7.83 -23.77
C ARG A 4 -5.73 6.92 -23.26
N PHE A 5 -5.75 6.60 -21.97
CA PHE A 5 -6.73 5.70 -21.36
C PHE A 5 -7.87 6.42 -20.64
N TYR A 6 -7.65 7.63 -20.12
CA TYR A 6 -8.62 8.41 -19.35
C TYR A 6 -8.64 9.91 -19.77
N PRO A 7 -8.91 10.22 -21.04
CA PRO A 7 -8.80 11.58 -21.59
C PRO A 7 -9.81 12.59 -21.04
N LYS A 8 -10.87 12.14 -20.36
CA LYS A 8 -12.00 12.97 -19.92
C LYS A 8 -12.05 13.20 -18.40
N GLU A 9 -11.10 12.64 -17.67
CA GLU A 9 -11.04 12.79 -16.21
C GLU A 9 -10.24 14.04 -15.84
N THR A 10 -10.81 14.92 -15.02
CA THR A 10 -10.10 16.05 -14.46
C THR A 10 -8.95 15.54 -13.59
N PRO A 11 -7.70 15.97 -13.82
CA PRO A 11 -6.58 15.65 -12.93
C PRO A 11 -6.92 16.11 -11.51
N ARG A 12 -7.02 15.16 -10.57
CA ARG A 12 -7.29 15.47 -9.17
C ARG A 12 -5.97 15.88 -8.50
N GLY A 13 -5.95 17.04 -7.85
CA GLY A 13 -4.85 17.40 -6.96
C GLY A 13 -4.84 16.48 -5.74
N GLY A 14 -3.66 15.97 -5.35
CA GLY A 14 -3.51 15.03 -4.23
C GLY A 14 -3.43 13.54 -4.58
N GLY A 15 -3.46 13.16 -5.87
CA GLY A 15 -3.22 11.81 -6.43
C GLY A 15 -4.00 11.62 -7.74
N PHE A 16 -3.70 10.77 -8.73
CA PHE A 16 -2.68 9.75 -9.03
C PHE A 16 -1.38 10.28 -9.68
N LEU A 17 -1.35 11.55 -10.04
CA LEU A 17 -0.14 12.24 -10.47
C LEU A 17 0.26 13.16 -9.33
N ARG A 18 1.33 12.81 -8.61
CA ARG A 18 1.93 13.70 -7.61
C ARG A 18 2.81 14.70 -8.34
N GLU A 19 2.21 15.74 -8.88
CA GLU A 19 2.93 16.78 -9.61
C GLU A 19 3.60 17.80 -8.68
N ASN A 20 3.04 17.96 -7.48
CA ASN A 20 3.50 18.93 -6.49
C ASN A 20 3.75 18.27 -5.12
N ALA A 21 4.69 18.84 -4.38
CA ALA A 21 4.90 18.51 -2.98
C ALA A 21 3.86 19.20 -2.10
N ASP A 22 3.31 18.48 -1.11
CA ASP A 22 2.27 18.97 -0.21
C ASP A 22 2.45 18.42 1.22
N ALA A 23 3.71 18.29 1.64
CA ALA A 23 4.07 17.80 2.97
C ALA A 23 3.68 18.80 4.09
N LEU A 24 3.54 20.09 3.77
CA LEU A 24 3.15 21.15 4.71
C LEU A 24 1.65 21.42 4.80
N ASN A 25 0.82 20.63 4.12
CA ASN A 25 -0.63 20.69 4.29
C ASN A 25 -1.01 20.44 5.76
N ASP A 26 -1.95 21.21 6.30
CA ASP A 26 -2.46 21.04 7.66
C ASP A 26 -2.90 19.60 7.95
N ARG A 27 -3.49 18.91 6.97
CA ARG A 27 -3.92 17.50 7.09
C ARG A 27 -2.74 16.54 7.15
N THR A 28 -1.67 16.83 6.41
CA THR A 28 -0.43 16.05 6.48
C THR A 28 0.22 16.23 7.84
N ILE A 29 0.34 17.47 8.30
CA ILE A 29 0.90 17.79 9.62
C ILE A 29 0.13 17.09 10.74
N GLU A 30 -1.21 17.19 10.75
CA GLU A 30 -2.07 16.50 11.71
C GLU A 30 -1.85 14.99 11.70
N SER A 31 -1.74 14.38 10.52
CA SER A 31 -1.51 12.93 10.39
C SER A 31 -0.17 12.51 11.01
N PHE A 32 0.90 13.26 10.79
CA PHE A 32 2.20 13.00 11.41
C PHE A 32 2.19 13.24 12.92
N GLN A 33 1.47 14.25 13.40
CA GLN A 33 1.29 14.49 14.84
C GLN A 33 0.57 13.32 15.52
N VAL A 34 -0.44 12.72 14.89
CA VAL A 34 -1.12 11.53 15.43
C VAL A 34 -0.15 10.35 15.52
N LEU A 35 0.63 10.07 14.46
CA LEU A 35 1.61 8.98 14.48
C LEU A 35 2.72 9.21 15.52
N GLN A 36 3.26 10.42 15.58
CA GLN A 36 4.24 10.82 16.59
C GLN A 36 3.69 10.62 18.00
N LYS A 37 2.44 11.05 18.25
CA LYS A 37 1.77 10.89 19.54
C LYS A 37 1.63 9.41 19.92
N MET A 38 1.15 8.57 19.00
CA MET A 38 1.03 7.12 19.23
C MET A 38 2.37 6.48 19.62
N VAL A 39 3.48 6.88 19.00
CA VAL A 39 4.82 6.39 19.37
C VAL A 39 5.24 6.93 20.74
N SER A 40 5.04 8.22 21.02
CA SER A 40 5.43 8.81 22.31
C SER A 40 4.64 8.28 23.51
N GLU A 41 3.39 7.87 23.29
CA GLU A 41 2.54 7.25 24.32
C GLU A 41 2.76 5.73 24.43
N GLY A 42 3.66 5.15 23.64
CA GLY A 42 3.94 3.71 23.63
C GLY A 42 2.82 2.85 23.02
N LEU A 43 1.91 3.46 22.27
CA LEU A 43 0.78 2.78 21.61
C LEU A 43 1.18 2.15 20.26
N ALA A 44 2.26 2.64 19.64
CA ALA A 44 2.79 2.12 18.38
C ALA A 44 4.29 1.83 18.50
N ALA A 45 4.75 0.80 17.78
CA ALA A 45 6.17 0.48 17.68
C ALA A 45 6.95 1.65 17.06
N ASN A 46 8.20 1.82 17.51
CA ASN A 46 9.05 2.88 16.98
C ASN A 46 9.48 2.52 15.54
N PRO A 47 9.21 3.37 14.53
CA PRO A 47 9.54 3.05 13.14
C PRO A 47 11.05 2.89 12.88
N ALA A 48 11.91 3.37 13.78
CA ALA A 48 13.36 3.13 13.70
C ALA A 48 13.75 1.66 13.96
N GLN A 49 12.86 0.84 14.50
CA GLN A 49 13.14 -0.55 14.87
C GLN A 49 12.98 -1.56 13.71
N GLY A 50 12.37 -1.17 12.58
CA GLY A 50 12.23 -2.08 11.43
C GLY A 50 11.19 -1.64 10.39
N GLY A 51 11.05 -2.47 9.34
CA GLY A 51 10.10 -2.28 8.24
C GLY A 51 9.00 -3.35 8.19
N GLY A 52 8.33 -3.48 7.04
CA GLY A 52 7.16 -4.36 6.88
C GLY A 52 7.36 -5.82 7.29
N ASN A 53 8.54 -6.41 7.04
CA ASN A 53 8.84 -7.80 7.44
C ASN A 53 8.90 -7.96 8.97
N GLU A 54 9.40 -6.96 9.69
CA GLU A 54 9.45 -6.97 11.15
C GLU A 54 8.04 -6.91 11.75
N LEU A 55 7.13 -6.15 11.10
CA LEU A 55 5.75 -6.03 11.56
C LEU A 55 4.99 -7.36 11.50
N VAL A 56 5.32 -8.26 10.56
CA VAL A 56 4.72 -9.62 10.51
C VAL A 56 5.11 -10.39 11.77
N ALA A 57 6.41 -10.40 12.11
CA ALA A 57 6.93 -11.10 13.28
C ALA A 57 6.40 -10.52 14.60
N LEU A 58 6.34 -9.18 14.71
CA LEU A 58 5.77 -8.52 15.89
C LEU A 58 4.28 -8.88 16.08
N PHE A 59 3.52 -8.99 14.98
CA PHE A 59 2.12 -9.36 15.05
C PHE A 59 1.96 -10.85 15.38
N SER A 60 2.70 -11.74 14.70
CA SER A 60 2.60 -13.19 14.92
C SER A 60 3.05 -13.63 16.31
N THR A 61 3.90 -12.85 16.99
CA THR A 61 4.32 -13.09 18.38
C THR A 61 3.42 -12.41 19.43
N GLY A 62 2.40 -11.66 19.00
CA GLY A 62 1.52 -10.91 19.88
C GLY A 62 2.15 -9.67 20.53
N ALA A 63 3.34 -9.24 20.07
CA ALA A 63 4.00 -8.03 20.54
C ALA A 63 3.25 -6.75 20.11
N VAL A 64 2.49 -6.80 19.01
CA VAL A 64 1.53 -5.76 18.61
C VAL A 64 0.15 -6.37 18.39
N GLY A 65 -0.89 -5.73 18.94
CA GLY A 65 -2.27 -6.21 18.81
C GLY A 65 -2.96 -5.82 17.50
N MET A 66 -2.43 -4.83 16.77
CA MET A 66 -2.97 -4.35 15.49
C MET A 66 -1.83 -3.85 14.60
N THR A 67 -1.93 -4.08 13.30
CA THR A 67 -0.93 -3.64 12.31
C THR A 67 -1.58 -3.35 10.95
N PRO A 68 -1.12 -2.33 10.20
CA PRO A 68 -1.52 -2.15 8.82
C PRO A 68 -0.97 -3.31 7.96
N ALA A 69 -1.88 -4.10 7.38
CA ALA A 69 -1.52 -5.25 6.54
C ALA A 69 -2.46 -5.37 5.32
N GLY A 70 -2.11 -6.28 4.40
CA GLY A 70 -2.95 -6.69 3.29
C GLY A 70 -3.05 -8.21 3.19
N GLY A 71 -3.82 -8.71 2.21
CA GLY A 71 -4.06 -10.15 2.08
C GLY A 71 -2.80 -10.99 1.88
N PHE A 72 -1.71 -10.39 1.43
CA PHE A 72 -0.43 -11.05 1.22
C PHE A 72 0.25 -11.57 2.51
N TRP A 73 -0.28 -11.24 3.69
CA TRP A 73 0.22 -11.76 4.97
C TRP A 73 -0.40 -13.09 5.41
N VAL A 74 -1.58 -13.45 4.88
CA VAL A 74 -2.37 -14.58 5.40
C VAL A 74 -1.59 -15.89 5.38
N GLN A 75 -0.93 -16.20 4.26
CA GLN A 75 -0.06 -17.38 4.17
C GLN A 75 1.10 -17.33 5.18
N GLY A 76 1.76 -16.18 5.32
CA GLY A 76 2.90 -16.04 6.24
C GLY A 76 2.51 -16.17 7.71
N LEU A 77 1.32 -15.69 8.08
CA LEU A 77 0.77 -15.85 9.44
C LEU A 77 0.46 -17.32 9.76
N SER A 78 -0.14 -18.04 8.79
CA SER A 78 -0.38 -19.47 8.93
C SER A 78 0.93 -20.25 9.09
N GLU A 79 1.96 -19.93 8.29
CA GLU A 79 3.30 -20.55 8.40
C GLU A 79 3.99 -20.21 9.73
N ALA A 80 3.68 -19.06 10.32
CA ALA A 80 4.13 -18.67 11.66
C ALA A 80 3.31 -19.31 12.80
N GLY A 81 2.30 -20.12 12.48
CA GLY A 81 1.48 -20.84 13.45
C GLY A 81 0.30 -20.04 14.01
N VAL A 82 -0.05 -18.91 13.41
CA VAL A 82 -1.24 -18.12 13.77
C VAL A 82 -2.44 -18.68 13.02
N ALA A 83 -3.40 -19.26 13.74
CA ALA A 83 -4.63 -19.81 13.16
C ALA A 83 -5.55 -18.68 12.66
N ASN A 84 -6.40 -19.00 11.69
CA ASN A 84 -7.24 -18.01 11.01
C ASN A 84 -8.38 -17.45 11.87
N ASP A 85 -8.66 -18.06 13.02
CA ASP A 85 -9.61 -17.61 14.03
C ASP A 85 -8.93 -16.87 15.21
N GLU A 86 -7.59 -16.81 15.24
CA GLU A 86 -6.83 -16.05 16.23
C GLU A 86 -6.62 -14.57 15.84
N TYR A 87 -6.92 -14.21 14.59
CA TYR A 87 -6.86 -12.83 14.11
C TYR A 87 -8.00 -12.52 13.15
N ASP A 88 -8.18 -11.23 12.89
CA ASP A 88 -9.18 -10.76 11.94
C ASP A 88 -8.71 -9.47 11.25
N VAL A 89 -9.45 -9.06 10.22
CA VAL A 89 -9.15 -7.87 9.43
C VAL A 89 -10.32 -6.90 9.45
N THR A 90 -9.99 -5.61 9.45
CA THR A 90 -10.95 -4.53 9.39
C THR A 90 -10.38 -3.37 8.59
N TYR A 91 -11.22 -2.38 8.26
CA TYR A 91 -10.76 -1.16 7.61
C TYR A 91 -9.90 -0.33 8.56
N PHE A 92 -8.97 0.46 8.01
CA PHE A 92 -8.27 1.49 8.77
C PHE A 92 -9.26 2.34 9.59
N PRO A 93 -8.91 2.73 10.83
CA PRO A 93 -9.76 3.59 11.64
C PRO A 93 -10.01 4.93 10.92
N LYS A 94 -11.24 5.42 11.01
CA LYS A 94 -11.63 6.70 10.42
C LYS A 94 -11.15 7.85 11.29
N MET A 95 -10.45 8.80 10.67
CA MET A 95 -10.15 10.11 11.26
C MET A 95 -10.99 11.17 10.54
N ARG A 96 -10.35 12.21 9.96
CA ARG A 96 -11.05 13.14 9.05
C ARG A 96 -11.52 12.48 7.76
N GLY A 97 -10.86 11.40 7.35
CA GLY A 97 -11.20 10.57 6.21
C GLY A 97 -10.90 9.10 6.49
N GLN A 98 -11.22 8.24 5.54
CA GLN A 98 -10.98 6.81 5.61
C GLN A 98 -10.66 6.30 4.20
N ARG A 99 -9.51 6.76 3.68
CA ARG A 99 -9.03 6.42 2.36
C ARG A 99 -8.12 5.20 2.42
N HIS A 100 -8.29 4.28 1.49
CA HIS A 100 -7.39 3.14 1.31
C HIS A 100 -6.56 3.29 0.04
N GLN A 101 -5.45 2.56 -0.01
CA GLN A 101 -4.56 2.53 -1.15
C GLN A 101 -4.39 1.11 -1.69
N PHE A 102 -4.30 0.98 -3.01
CA PHE A 102 -4.00 -0.28 -3.65
C PHE A 102 -2.78 -0.20 -4.57
N GLY A 103 -1.99 -1.26 -4.59
CA GLY A 103 -1.00 -1.48 -5.65
C GLY A 103 -1.63 -2.30 -6.77
N ALA A 104 -1.05 -2.23 -7.97
CA ALA A 104 -1.36 -3.17 -9.04
C ALA A 104 -0.07 -3.65 -9.69
N GLY A 105 0.05 -4.96 -9.86
CA GLY A 105 1.03 -5.58 -10.73
C GLY A 105 0.41 -5.83 -12.10
N GLY A 106 1.23 -5.78 -13.15
CA GLY A 106 0.76 -6.04 -14.50
C GLY A 106 1.89 -6.56 -15.39
N TYR A 107 1.48 -7.17 -16.50
CA TYR A 107 2.41 -7.60 -17.53
C TYR A 107 2.56 -6.50 -18.59
N ALA A 108 3.79 -6.33 -19.08
CA ALA A 108 4.11 -5.43 -20.18
C ALA A 108 4.86 -6.19 -21.28
N ILE A 109 4.63 -5.80 -22.53
CA ILE A 109 5.39 -6.28 -23.69
C ILE A 109 6.39 -5.19 -24.05
N MET A 110 7.67 -5.54 -24.10
CA MET A 110 8.72 -4.65 -24.56
C MET A 110 8.42 -4.18 -25.99
N GLU A 111 8.55 -2.87 -26.24
CA GLU A 111 8.33 -2.30 -27.57
C GLU A 111 9.23 -2.95 -28.63
N THR A 112 10.45 -3.31 -28.25
CA THR A 112 11.47 -3.94 -29.10
C THR A 112 11.23 -5.43 -29.36
N SER A 113 10.23 -6.05 -28.71
CA SER A 113 9.95 -7.48 -28.89
C SER A 113 9.61 -7.80 -30.35
N GLN A 114 10.25 -8.84 -30.89
CA GLN A 114 9.96 -9.38 -32.22
C GLN A 114 8.84 -10.44 -32.20
N ARG A 115 8.33 -10.81 -31.02
CA ARG A 115 7.32 -11.85 -30.81
C ARG A 115 6.06 -11.29 -30.15
N LYS A 116 5.54 -10.17 -30.66
CA LYS A 116 4.44 -9.45 -30.01
C LYS A 116 3.15 -10.27 -29.95
N GLU A 117 2.83 -11.01 -31.00
CA GLU A 117 1.62 -11.84 -31.03
C GLU A 117 1.70 -13.02 -30.04
N ASP A 118 2.81 -13.76 -30.05
CA ASP A 118 3.02 -14.85 -29.09
C ASP A 118 3.00 -14.33 -27.65
N ALA A 119 3.67 -13.19 -27.40
CA ALA A 119 3.65 -12.54 -26.10
C ALA A 119 2.22 -12.15 -25.70
N TRP A 120 1.41 -11.61 -26.62
CA TRP A 120 0.02 -11.27 -26.36
C TRP A 120 -0.84 -12.49 -26.00
N GLN A 121 -0.66 -13.61 -26.71
CA GLN A 121 -1.36 -14.86 -26.37
C GLN A 121 -0.94 -15.38 -24.99
N TRP A 122 0.36 -15.30 -24.69
CA TRP A 122 0.87 -15.67 -23.36
C TRP A 122 0.26 -14.79 -22.26
N LEU A 123 0.22 -13.47 -22.43
CA LEU A 123 -0.36 -12.58 -21.42
C LEU A 123 -1.85 -12.86 -21.19
N LYS A 124 -2.63 -13.12 -22.23
CA LYS A 124 -4.04 -13.54 -22.11
C LYS A 124 -4.18 -14.80 -21.26
N TYR A 125 -3.30 -15.78 -21.48
CA TYR A 125 -3.28 -17.00 -20.68
C TYR A 125 -2.91 -16.70 -19.22
N CYS A 126 -1.85 -15.94 -18.95
CA CYS A 126 -1.43 -15.58 -17.59
C CYS A 126 -2.53 -14.90 -16.78
N VAL A 127 -3.33 -14.03 -17.40
CA VAL A 127 -4.44 -13.33 -16.73
C VAL A 127 -5.76 -14.09 -16.78
N SER A 128 -5.82 -15.26 -17.42
CA SER A 128 -7.01 -16.12 -17.42
C SER A 128 -7.26 -16.73 -16.03
N VAL A 129 -8.44 -17.29 -15.82
CA VAL A 129 -8.74 -18.02 -14.57
C VAL A 129 -7.79 -19.20 -14.40
N GLU A 130 -7.51 -19.94 -15.46
CA GLU A 130 -6.60 -21.09 -15.45
C GLU A 130 -5.17 -20.68 -15.09
N GLY A 131 -4.59 -19.74 -15.84
CA GLY A 131 -3.22 -19.29 -15.61
C GLY A 131 -3.03 -18.68 -14.22
N MET A 132 -3.99 -17.88 -13.75
CA MET A 132 -3.93 -17.33 -12.39
C MET A 132 -4.14 -18.39 -11.31
N SER A 133 -4.95 -19.43 -11.53
CA SER A 133 -5.13 -20.52 -10.56
C SER A 133 -3.86 -21.35 -10.39
N ILE A 134 -3.05 -21.48 -11.45
CA ILE A 134 -1.75 -22.15 -11.39
C ILE A 134 -0.75 -21.28 -10.62
N ALA A 135 -0.72 -19.98 -10.89
CA ALA A 135 0.23 -19.05 -10.27
C ALA A 135 -0.12 -18.72 -8.81
N HIS A 136 -1.39 -18.75 -8.44
CA HIS A 136 -1.90 -18.32 -7.13
C HIS A 136 -2.75 -19.42 -6.51
N SER A 137 -2.08 -20.35 -5.83
CA SER A 137 -2.70 -21.48 -5.13
C SER A 137 -2.91 -21.24 -3.64
N LYS A 138 -2.40 -20.12 -3.11
CA LYS A 138 -2.38 -19.77 -1.69
C LYS A 138 -2.89 -18.34 -1.47
N PRO A 139 -3.36 -18.01 -0.26
CA PRO A 139 -3.72 -16.64 0.11
C PRO A 139 -2.47 -15.81 0.46
N ASP A 140 -1.56 -15.66 -0.50
CA ASP A 140 -0.31 -14.90 -0.36
C ASP A 140 -0.30 -13.60 -1.20
N SER A 141 -1.43 -13.25 -1.80
CA SER A 141 -1.58 -12.06 -2.61
C SER A 141 -3.05 -11.65 -2.79
N SER A 142 -3.31 -10.35 -2.93
CA SER A 142 -4.62 -9.84 -3.30
C SER A 142 -4.78 -9.83 -4.82
N ILE A 143 -5.13 -10.99 -5.40
CA ILE A 143 -5.23 -11.16 -6.85
C ILE A 143 -6.43 -10.40 -7.47
N PRO A 144 -6.33 -9.83 -8.68
CA PRO A 144 -7.42 -9.07 -9.29
C PRO A 144 -8.75 -9.83 -9.49
N ARG A 145 -8.73 -11.16 -9.51
CA ARG A 145 -9.93 -11.99 -9.71
C ARG A 145 -10.55 -12.39 -8.37
N ARG A 146 -11.64 -11.72 -7.96
CA ARG A 146 -12.40 -12.04 -6.74
C ARG A 146 -12.75 -13.53 -6.61
N SER A 147 -13.21 -14.15 -7.70
CA SER A 147 -13.59 -15.57 -7.73
C SER A 147 -12.46 -16.55 -7.40
N LEU A 148 -11.19 -16.15 -7.53
CA LEU A 148 -10.05 -16.95 -7.09
C LEU A 148 -9.73 -16.66 -5.62
N ASN A 149 -9.86 -15.42 -5.16
CA ASN A 149 -9.74 -15.10 -3.73
C ASN A 149 -10.79 -15.79 -2.89
N ASP A 150 -12.04 -15.86 -3.37
CA ASP A 150 -13.11 -16.60 -2.69
C ASP A 150 -12.68 -18.05 -2.41
N LYS A 151 -11.89 -18.66 -3.31
CA LYS A 151 -11.38 -20.01 -3.14
C LYS A 151 -10.20 -20.09 -2.18
N VAL A 152 -9.19 -19.21 -2.33
CA VAL A 152 -7.94 -19.31 -1.54
C VAL A 152 -8.06 -18.69 -0.15
N TYR A 153 -8.82 -17.60 0.01
CA TYR A 153 -9.09 -16.95 1.30
C TYR A 153 -10.35 -17.50 1.97
N GLY A 154 -11.40 -17.85 1.20
CA GLY A 154 -12.63 -18.43 1.78
C GLY A 154 -12.49 -19.89 2.23
N GLY A 155 -11.33 -20.52 2.02
CA GLY A 155 -11.00 -21.83 2.59
C GLY A 155 -10.54 -21.73 4.05
N ASP A 156 -9.68 -22.67 4.47
CA ASP A 156 -9.31 -22.84 5.88
C ASP A 156 -8.25 -21.84 6.40
N LEU A 157 -7.70 -20.99 5.53
CA LEU A 157 -6.57 -20.12 5.88
C LEU A 157 -6.93 -18.65 6.04
N GLY A 158 -7.94 -18.15 5.32
CA GLY A 158 -8.29 -16.73 5.40
C GLY A 158 -9.02 -16.39 6.70
N PRO A 159 -8.82 -15.16 7.22
CA PRO A 159 -9.58 -14.68 8.37
C PRO A 159 -11.05 -14.53 8.03
N LYS A 160 -11.90 -14.49 9.06
CA LYS A 160 -13.36 -14.42 8.93
C LYS A 160 -13.83 -13.30 7.99
N HIS A 161 -13.22 -12.12 8.05
CA HIS A 161 -13.62 -10.96 7.24
C HIS A 161 -12.64 -10.65 6.08
N TRP A 162 -11.98 -11.66 5.51
CA TRP A 162 -11.01 -11.47 4.43
C TRP A 162 -11.53 -10.62 3.25
N GLN A 163 -12.84 -10.57 3.00
CA GLN A 163 -13.46 -9.75 1.94
C GLN A 163 -13.16 -8.25 2.10
N VAL A 164 -12.83 -7.80 3.31
CA VAL A 164 -12.36 -6.44 3.62
C VAL A 164 -11.26 -6.00 2.65
N PHE A 165 -10.35 -6.89 2.22
CA PHE A 165 -9.29 -6.54 1.28
C PHE A 165 -9.82 -5.98 -0.06
N TYR A 166 -10.97 -6.45 -0.54
CA TYR A 166 -11.60 -6.01 -1.79
C TYR A 166 -12.68 -4.97 -1.59
N ASP A 167 -13.37 -5.01 -0.46
CA ASP A 167 -14.41 -4.06 -0.12
C ASP A 167 -13.90 -2.63 -0.12
N THR A 168 -12.61 -2.43 0.15
CA THR A 168 -11.98 -1.10 0.08
C THR A 168 -12.18 -0.42 -1.27
N LEU A 169 -12.19 -1.19 -2.37
CA LEU A 169 -12.33 -0.69 -3.74
C LEU A 169 -13.75 -0.22 -4.07
N GLU A 170 -14.77 -0.71 -3.35
CA GLU A 170 -16.19 -0.43 -3.65
C GLU A 170 -16.84 0.45 -2.59
N LYS A 171 -16.50 0.25 -1.30
CA LYS A 171 -17.14 0.95 -0.18
C LYS A 171 -16.61 2.35 0.05
N PHE A 172 -15.39 2.64 -0.39
CA PHE A 172 -14.73 3.93 -0.14
C PHE A 172 -14.50 4.67 -1.46
N PRO A 173 -15.23 5.77 -1.70
CA PRO A 173 -15.20 6.48 -2.99
C PRO A 173 -13.87 7.17 -3.28
N ASP A 174 -13.02 7.33 -2.28
CA ASP A 174 -11.70 7.96 -2.36
C ASP A 174 -10.55 6.92 -2.37
N THR A 175 -10.85 5.62 -2.30
CA THR A 175 -9.87 4.56 -2.54
C THR A 175 -9.23 4.76 -3.91
N GLY A 176 -7.90 4.77 -3.92
CA GLY A 176 -7.14 4.93 -5.15
C GLY A 176 -5.76 4.33 -4.96
N PRO A 177 -5.05 4.00 -6.03
CA PRO A 177 -3.76 3.41 -5.96
C PRO A 177 -2.71 4.39 -5.47
N PHE A 178 -1.57 3.78 -5.16
CA PHE A 178 -0.36 4.49 -4.82
C PHE A 178 0.10 5.34 -6.03
N PRO A 179 0.32 6.66 -5.86
CA PRO A 179 0.88 7.48 -6.93
C PRO A 179 2.30 7.04 -7.30
N ALA A 180 2.53 6.76 -8.59
CA ALA A 180 3.83 6.37 -9.13
C ALA A 180 4.33 7.40 -10.15
N PRO A 181 4.91 8.54 -9.69
CA PRO A 181 5.50 9.52 -10.61
C PRO A 181 6.72 8.92 -11.33
N PRO A 182 7.11 9.44 -12.51
CA PRO A 182 8.32 8.96 -13.21
C PRO A 182 9.58 9.02 -12.34
N GLN A 183 9.66 10.01 -11.44
CA GLN A 183 10.73 10.18 -10.46
C GLN A 183 10.51 9.36 -9.17
N GLN A 184 9.78 8.24 -9.24
CA GLN A 184 9.36 7.44 -8.07
C GLN A 184 10.50 7.21 -7.08
N ALA A 185 11.66 6.77 -7.54
CA ALA A 185 12.81 6.46 -6.67
C ALA A 185 13.29 7.68 -5.86
N ALA A 186 13.30 8.87 -6.48
CA ALA A 186 13.67 10.11 -5.80
C ALA A 186 12.61 10.54 -4.78
N VAL A 187 11.33 10.40 -5.12
CA VAL A 187 10.21 10.68 -4.21
C VAL A 187 10.21 9.73 -3.01
N GLU A 188 10.44 8.45 -3.24
CA GLU A 188 10.52 7.43 -2.19
C GLU A 188 11.69 7.70 -1.24
N SER A 189 12.86 8.06 -1.78
CA SER A 189 14.03 8.42 -0.99
C SER A 189 13.77 9.65 -0.10
N ALA A 190 13.09 10.68 -0.64
CA ALA A 190 12.70 11.86 0.11
C ALA A 190 11.70 11.52 1.24
N LEU A 191 10.77 10.59 1.02
CA LEU A 191 9.82 10.14 2.04
C LEU A 191 10.55 9.36 3.14
N ILE A 192 11.30 8.30 2.79
CA ILE A 192 11.99 7.43 3.76
C ILE A 192 12.91 8.24 4.67
N LYS A 193 13.70 9.16 4.09
CA LYS A 193 14.63 10.02 4.82
C LYS A 193 13.94 10.87 5.90
N ASN A 194 12.73 11.36 5.64
CA ASN A 194 12.09 12.39 6.46
C ASN A 194 10.96 11.84 7.36
N VAL A 195 10.40 10.66 7.08
CA VAL A 195 9.30 10.07 7.88
C VAL A 195 9.76 9.67 9.28
N VAL A 196 10.88 8.95 9.39
CA VAL A 196 11.40 8.49 10.69
C VAL A 196 11.65 9.67 11.64
N PRO A 197 12.46 10.70 11.29
CA PRO A 197 12.69 11.82 12.19
C PRO A 197 11.43 12.62 12.52
N ALA A 198 10.45 12.70 11.60
CA ALA A 198 9.18 13.37 11.87
C ALA A 198 8.39 12.69 13.01
N ILE A 199 8.54 11.37 13.17
CA ILE A 199 7.83 10.59 14.18
C ILE A 199 8.67 10.44 15.46
N THR A 200 10.00 10.36 15.36
CA THR A 200 10.86 10.00 16.50
C THR A 200 11.44 11.18 17.27
N ASN A 201 11.46 12.39 16.71
CA ASN A 201 12.09 13.56 17.36
C ASN A 201 11.17 14.32 18.33
N GLY A 202 10.08 13.70 18.77
CA GLY A 202 9.08 14.32 19.65
C GLY A 202 8.13 15.29 18.94
N PRO A 203 7.17 15.89 19.67
CA PRO A 203 6.11 16.72 19.08
C PRO A 203 6.65 17.93 18.30
N ASP A 204 7.72 18.55 18.79
CA ASP A 204 8.35 19.72 18.16
C ASP A 204 9.14 19.34 16.89
N GLY A 205 9.42 18.05 16.67
CA GLY A 205 10.16 17.54 15.52
C GLY A 205 9.31 17.39 14.24
N VAL A 206 7.98 17.33 14.36
CA VAL A 206 7.09 17.05 13.21
C VAL A 206 7.22 18.13 12.14
N ARG A 207 7.02 19.40 12.50
CA ARG A 207 7.01 20.50 11.51
C ARG A 207 8.38 20.69 10.82
N PRO A 208 9.52 20.75 11.53
CA PRO A 208 10.83 20.86 10.87
C PRO A 208 11.15 19.70 9.92
N ALA A 209 10.74 18.48 10.28
CA ALA A 209 10.92 17.31 9.42
C ALA A 209 10.04 17.40 8.16
N LEU A 210 8.80 17.88 8.28
CA LEU A 210 7.92 18.09 7.11
C LEU A 210 8.36 19.26 6.22
N GLU A 211 8.97 20.31 6.78
CA GLU A 211 9.61 21.38 5.99
C GLU A 211 10.79 20.84 5.17
N THR A 212 11.59 19.96 5.77
CA THR A 212 12.67 19.25 5.07
C THR A 212 12.12 18.32 4.00
N MET A 213 11.06 17.56 4.31
CA MET A 213 10.37 16.68 3.38
C MET A 213 9.80 17.45 2.19
N GLN A 214 9.15 18.60 2.44
CA GLN A 214 8.61 19.47 1.40
C GLN A 214 9.69 19.87 0.41
N ARG A 215 10.81 20.41 0.90
CA ARG A 215 11.94 20.81 0.06
C ARG A 215 12.51 19.65 -0.74
N ASP A 216 12.72 18.50 -0.10
CA ASP A 216 13.30 17.31 -0.76
C ASP A 216 12.34 16.76 -1.85
N LEU A 217 11.03 16.80 -1.61
CA LEU A 217 10.01 16.43 -2.59
C LEU A 217 9.91 17.42 -3.75
N GLU A 218 9.99 18.73 -3.48
CA GLU A 218 10.04 19.75 -4.53
C GLU A 218 11.24 19.56 -5.45
N LEU A 219 12.42 19.23 -4.88
CA LEU A 219 13.61 18.90 -5.66
C LEU A 219 13.40 17.63 -6.49
N ALA A 220 12.82 16.59 -5.91
CA ALA A 220 12.56 15.32 -6.59
C ALA A 220 11.54 15.44 -7.74
N LEU A 221 10.57 16.35 -7.62
CA LEU A 221 9.48 16.54 -8.59
C LEU A 221 9.79 17.61 -9.65
N ARG A 222 10.93 18.32 -9.57
CA ARG A 222 11.36 19.22 -10.65
C ARG A 222 11.50 18.43 -11.94
N ARG A 223 10.79 18.88 -12.98
CA ARG A 223 10.92 18.34 -14.34
C ARG A 223 12.38 18.44 -14.79
N GLN A 224 12.97 17.32 -15.18
CA GLN A 224 14.17 17.28 -16.03
C GLN A 224 13.74 17.47 -17.48
#